data_AF-A0A947C2C2-F1
#
_entry.id   AF-A0A947C2C2-F1
#
_cell.length_a   1.000
_cell.length_b   1.000
_cell.length_c   1.000
_cell.angle_alpha   90.00
_cell.angle_beta   90.00
_cell.angle_gamma   90.00
#
_symmetry.space_group_name_H-M   'P 1'
#
loop_
_entity.id
_entity.type
_entity.pdbx_description
1 polymer ?
#
loop_
_entity_poly.entity_id
_entity_poly.type
_entity_poly.pdbx_seq_one_letter_code
_entity_poly.pdbx_strand_id
1 'polypeptide(L)'
;MKKLLKEPLVHFLAAGLGLFVLFGLVNRDDGDSDPNVIVVDRDALLTFAQYRIKAFNPVLAEKKLSGMSDDELRLFIDDYVREEVLHREALALGLDEDDYVIRRRLVQKL
;
A
#
# COMPACT_ATOMS: atom_id res chain seq x y z
N MET A 1 33.92 -11.63 32.35
CA MET A 1 32.87 -10.85 31.66
C MET A 1 33.33 -9.49 31.10
N LYS A 2 34.27 -8.74 31.73
CA LYS A 2 34.78 -7.45 31.20
C LYS A 2 35.68 -7.53 29.95
N LYS A 3 36.11 -8.72 29.52
CA LYS A 3 36.94 -8.93 28.31
C LYS A 3 36.13 -8.89 27.01
N LEU A 4 34.90 -9.41 27.03
CA LEU A 4 33.99 -9.45 25.87
C LEU A 4 33.62 -8.03 25.38
N LEU A 5 33.50 -7.07 26.29
CA LEU A 5 33.17 -5.66 25.98
C LEU A 5 34.33 -4.86 25.37
N LYS A 6 35.53 -5.43 25.27
CA LYS A 6 36.72 -4.80 24.66
C LYS A 6 37.07 -5.38 23.30
N GLU A 7 36.33 -6.38 22.85
CA GLU A 7 36.58 -6.99 21.55
C GLU A 7 35.95 -6.14 20.45
N PRO A 8 36.72 -5.76 19.40
CA PRO A 8 36.21 -4.95 18.30
C PRO A 8 35.00 -5.58 17.60
N LEU A 9 34.90 -6.92 17.64
CA LEU A 9 33.77 -7.67 17.11
C LEU A 9 32.45 -7.35 17.81
N VAL A 10 32.47 -7.15 19.13
CA VAL A 10 31.26 -6.86 19.93
C VAL A 10 30.78 -5.44 19.68
N HIS A 11 31.69 -4.49 19.45
CA HIS A 11 31.32 -3.14 19.03
C HIS A 11 30.69 -3.13 17.64
N PHE A 12 31.25 -3.88 16.70
CA PHE A 12 30.67 -4.02 15.36
C PHE A 12 29.28 -4.65 15.41
N LEU A 13 29.11 -5.71 16.21
CA LEU A 13 27.81 -6.36 16.39
C LEU A 13 26.80 -5.44 17.06
N ALA A 14 27.20 -4.69 18.09
CA ALA A 14 26.32 -3.74 18.77
C ALA A 14 25.92 -2.57 17.86
N ALA A 15 26.86 -2.07 17.05
CA ALA A 15 26.58 -1.04 16.06
C ALA A 15 25.64 -1.54 14.96
N GLY A 16 25.86 -2.77 14.45
CA GLY A 16 24.99 -3.40 13.47
C GLY A 16 23.59 -3.66 14.01
N LEU A 17 23.47 -4.16 15.25
CA LEU A 17 22.19 -4.36 15.92
C LEU A 17 21.48 -3.01 16.14
N GLY A 18 22.22 -1.97 16.55
CA GLY A 18 21.70 -0.61 16.69
C GLY A 18 21.17 -0.05 15.37
N LEU A 19 21.92 -0.20 14.28
CA LEU A 19 21.50 0.18 12.93
C LEU A 19 20.27 -0.60 12.48
N PHE A 20 20.22 -1.91 12.73
CA PHE A 20 19.09 -2.75 12.36
C PHE A 20 17.80 -2.37 13.11
N VAL A 21 17.90 -2.14 14.42
CA VAL A 21 16.76 -1.70 15.23
C VAL A 21 16.31 -0.30 14.82
N LEU A 22 17.26 0.62 14.56
CA LEU A 22 16.96 1.97 14.07
C LEU A 22 16.27 1.92 12.71
N PHE A 23 16.80 1.10 11.79
CA PHE A 23 16.21 0.89 10.47
C PHE A 23 14.78 0.35 10.59
N GLY A 24 14.55 -0.67 11.43
CA GLY A 24 13.21 -1.18 11.69
C GLY A 24 12.30 -0.23 12.49
N LEU A 25 12.82 0.84 13.10
CA LEU A 25 12.02 1.89 13.73
C LEU A 25 11.66 3.01 12.74
N VAL A 26 12.55 3.31 11.79
CA VAL A 26 12.34 4.34 10.76
C VAL A 26 11.49 3.81 9.60
N ASN A 27 11.74 2.58 9.14
CA ASN A 27 11.02 1.95 8.03
C ASN A 27 9.89 1.04 8.53
N ARG A 28 9.18 1.47 9.57
CA ARG A 28 8.28 0.60 10.32
C ARG A 28 6.95 0.32 9.65
N ASP A 29 6.66 0.93 8.49
CA ASP A 29 5.32 0.86 7.90
C ASP A 29 5.23 1.05 6.38
N ASP A 30 6.20 0.55 5.61
CA ASP A 30 6.02 0.51 4.16
C ASP A 30 6.24 -0.89 3.58
N GLY A 31 5.27 -1.76 3.84
CA GLY A 31 5.10 -3.00 3.07
C GLY A 31 4.75 -2.78 1.59
N ASP A 32 4.73 -1.51 1.14
CA ASP A 32 4.23 -1.06 -0.18
C ASP A 32 5.12 0.05 -0.81
N SER A 33 6.40 0.15 -0.41
CA SER A 33 7.23 1.33 -0.71
C SER A 33 7.97 1.33 -2.04
N ASP A 34 7.81 0.34 -2.91
CA ASP A 34 8.28 0.49 -4.29
C ASP A 34 7.17 1.19 -5.09
N PRO A 35 7.30 2.48 -5.44
CA PRO A 35 6.29 3.19 -6.21
C PRO A 35 6.01 2.52 -7.58
N ASN A 36 6.91 1.65 -8.05
CA ASN A 36 6.76 0.92 -9.31
C ASN A 36 6.10 -0.46 -9.17
N VAL A 37 5.79 -0.90 -7.95
CA VAL A 37 5.11 -2.18 -7.71
C VAL A 37 3.69 -1.93 -7.24
N ILE A 38 2.73 -2.55 -7.93
CA ILE A 38 1.32 -2.54 -7.52
C ILE A 38 0.99 -3.95 -7.03
N VAL A 39 0.72 -4.08 -5.74
CA VAL A 39 0.32 -5.34 -5.13
C VAL A 39 -1.15 -5.60 -5.44
N VAL A 40 -1.42 -6.63 -6.24
CA VAL A 40 -2.78 -7.06 -6.55
C VAL A 40 -3.11 -8.29 -5.72
N ASP A 41 -3.68 -8.07 -4.53
CA ASP A 41 -4.19 -9.13 -3.68
C ASP A 41 -5.73 -9.14 -3.62
N ARG A 42 -6.28 -10.15 -2.94
CA ARG A 42 -7.73 -10.31 -2.84
C ARG A 42 -8.40 -9.16 -2.09
N ASP A 43 -7.74 -8.60 -1.08
CA ASP A 43 -8.31 -7.54 -0.25
C ASP A 43 -8.32 -6.20 -1.00
N ALA A 44 -7.29 -5.93 -1.80
CA ALA A 44 -7.22 -4.81 -2.73
C ALA A 44 -8.35 -4.88 -3.76
N LEU A 45 -8.54 -6.03 -4.40
CA LEU A 45 -9.62 -6.24 -5.37
C LEU A 45 -11.02 -6.16 -4.75
N LEU A 46 -11.19 -6.63 -3.51
CA LEU A 46 -12.46 -6.49 -2.78
C LEU A 46 -12.76 -5.02 -2.47
N THR A 47 -11.77 -4.27 -2.00
CA THR A 47 -11.88 -2.83 -1.76
C THR A 47 -12.25 -2.10 -3.04
N PHE A 48 -11.56 -2.39 -4.14
CA PHE A 48 -11.85 -1.84 -5.46
C PHE A 48 -13.27 -2.17 -5.93
N ALA A 49 -13.72 -3.42 -5.72
CA ALA A 49 -15.06 -3.86 -6.07
C ALA A 49 -16.16 -3.13 -5.27
N GLN A 50 -15.93 -2.85 -3.99
CA GLN A 50 -16.89 -2.12 -3.16
C GLN A 50 -17.14 -0.71 -3.71
N TYR A 51 -16.08 0.01 -4.07
CA TYR A 51 -16.18 1.36 -4.62
C TYR A 51 -16.72 1.37 -6.06
N ARG A 52 -16.21 0.49 -6.93
CA ARG A 52 -16.52 0.51 -8.36
C ARG A 52 -17.91 -0.05 -8.68
N ILE A 53 -18.30 -1.13 -8.01
CA ILE A 53 -19.54 -1.86 -8.31
C ILE A 53 -20.72 -1.31 -7.49
N LYS A 54 -20.49 -0.29 -6.63
CA LYS A 54 -21.46 0.19 -5.63
C LYS A 54 -22.00 -0.96 -4.77
N ALA A 55 -21.21 -2.03 -4.65
CA ALA A 55 -21.49 -3.16 -3.79
C ALA A 55 -21.01 -2.80 -2.38
N PHE A 56 -21.64 -1.79 -1.78
CA PHE A 56 -21.33 -1.32 -0.43
C PHE A 56 -21.52 -2.40 0.65
N ASN A 57 -22.12 -3.54 0.27
CA ASN A 57 -22.16 -4.74 1.10
C ASN A 57 -20.96 -5.65 0.76
N PRO A 58 -20.04 -5.89 1.71
CA PRO A 58 -18.84 -6.71 1.49
C PRO A 58 -19.18 -8.14 1.04
N VAL A 59 -20.31 -8.69 1.48
CA VAL A 59 -20.78 -10.04 1.10
C VAL A 59 -21.15 -10.11 -0.38
N LEU A 60 -21.76 -9.04 -0.91
CA LEU A 60 -22.11 -8.96 -2.33
C LEU A 60 -20.87 -8.75 -3.21
N ALA A 61 -19.92 -7.95 -2.74
CA ALA A 61 -18.64 -7.75 -3.42
C ALA A 61 -17.86 -9.07 -3.52
N GLU A 62 -17.78 -9.82 -2.42
CA GLU A 62 -17.10 -11.12 -2.38
C GLU A 62 -17.77 -12.16 -3.29
N LYS A 63 -19.10 -12.25 -3.25
CA LYS A 63 -19.85 -13.17 -4.11
C LYS A 63 -19.64 -12.85 -5.59
N LYS A 64 -19.57 -11.56 -5.93
CA LYS A 64 -19.36 -11.13 -7.31
C LYS A 64 -17.93 -11.38 -7.78
N LEU A 65 -16.93 -11.03 -6.98
CA LEU A 65 -15.52 -11.28 -7.29
C LEU A 65 -15.24 -12.79 -7.46
N SER A 66 -15.79 -13.61 -6.56
CA SER A 66 -15.62 -15.08 -6.62
C SER A 66 -16.44 -15.74 -7.75
N GLY A 67 -17.40 -15.00 -8.33
CA GLY A 67 -18.24 -15.48 -9.44
C GLY A 67 -17.79 -14.99 -10.82
N MET A 68 -16.72 -14.19 -10.90
CA MET A 68 -16.15 -13.76 -12.18
C MET A 68 -15.50 -14.94 -12.89
N SER A 69 -15.65 -14.99 -14.21
CA SER A 69 -14.83 -15.83 -15.06
C SER A 69 -13.37 -15.34 -15.08
N ASP A 70 -12.44 -16.18 -15.52
CA ASP A 70 -11.03 -15.83 -15.61
C ASP A 70 -10.79 -14.59 -16.49
N ASP A 71 -11.54 -14.43 -17.57
CA ASP A 71 -11.44 -13.28 -18.48
C ASP A 71 -11.99 -12.01 -17.83
N GLU A 72 -13.11 -12.10 -17.12
CA GLU A 72 -13.67 -10.97 -16.36
C GLU A 72 -12.75 -10.55 -15.23
N LEU A 73 -12.16 -11.51 -14.52
CA LEU A 73 -11.21 -11.24 -13.45
C LEU A 73 -9.95 -10.54 -13.99
N ARG A 74 -9.43 -10.97 -15.16
CA ARG A 74 -8.29 -10.31 -15.81
C ARG A 74 -8.59 -8.87 -16.19
N LEU A 75 -9.75 -8.62 -16.79
CA LEU A 75 -10.18 -7.25 -17.13
C LEU A 75 -10.35 -6.39 -15.87
N PHE A 76 -10.91 -6.97 -14.80
CA PHE A 76 -11.08 -6.27 -13.54
C PHE A 76 -9.73 -5.92 -12.87
N ILE A 77 -8.75 -6.82 -12.96
CA ILE A 77 -7.38 -6.56 -12.52
C ILE A 77 -6.72 -5.47 -13.38
N ASP A 78 -6.87 -5.49 -14.71
CA ASP A 78 -6.32 -4.43 -15.58
C ASP A 78 -6.90 -3.05 -15.24
N ASP A 79 -8.21 -2.98 -15.00
CA ASP A 79 -8.89 -1.75 -14.58
C ASP A 79 -8.34 -1.24 -13.24
N TYR A 80 -8.17 -2.14 -12.25
CA TYR A 80 -7.58 -1.79 -10.96
C TYR A 80 -6.16 -1.24 -11.09
N VAL A 81 -5.29 -1.97 -11.80
CA VAL A 81 -3.89 -1.58 -12.00
C VAL A 81 -3.80 -0.24 -12.72
N ARG A 82 -4.62 -0.03 -13.76
CA ARG A 82 -4.66 1.22 -14.51
C ARG A 82 -5.06 2.41 -13.62
N GLU A 83 -6.06 2.23 -12.76
CA GLU A 83 -6.49 3.27 -11.83
C GLU A 83 -5.39 3.61 -10.82
N GLU A 84 -4.71 2.61 -10.25
CA GLU A 84 -3.57 2.82 -9.37
C GLU A 84 -2.40 3.54 -10.04
N VAL A 85 -2.05 3.14 -11.27
CA VAL A 85 -0.99 3.84 -12.04
C VAL A 85 -1.35 5.31 -12.25
N LEU A 86 -2.58 5.60 -12.68
CA LEU A 86 -3.02 6.98 -12.91
C LEU A 86 -3.10 7.80 -11.62
N HIS A 87 -3.55 7.19 -10.53
CA HIS A 87 -3.59 7.83 -9.22
C HIS A 87 -2.17 8.20 -8.75
N ARG A 88 -1.23 7.26 -8.82
CA ARG A 88 0.18 7.49 -8.43
C ARG A 88 0.83 8.56 -9.32
N GLU A 89 0.58 8.55 -10.62
CA GLU A 89 1.09 9.56 -11.55
C GLU A 89 0.48 10.94 -11.25
N ALA A 90 -0.82 11.02 -10.94
CA ALA A 90 -1.46 12.28 -10.57
C ALA A 90 -0.84 12.89 -9.31
N LEU A 91 -0.52 12.07 -8.30
CA LEU A 91 0.18 12.50 -7.10
C LEU A 91 1.63 12.91 -7.40
N ALA A 92 2.35 12.15 -8.24
CA ALA A 92 3.71 12.49 -8.65
C ALA A 92 3.79 13.83 -9.40
N LEU A 93 2.73 14.18 -10.13
CA LEU A 93 2.55 15.47 -10.80
C LEU A 93 2.01 16.58 -9.90
N GLY A 94 1.69 16.29 -8.63
CA GLY A 94 1.14 17.24 -7.66
C GLY A 94 -0.27 17.72 -8.02
N LEU A 95 -1.08 16.93 -8.74
CA LEU A 95 -2.41 17.33 -9.20
C LEU A 95 -3.45 17.39 -8.08
N ASP A 96 -3.14 16.85 -6.90
CA ASP A 96 -3.96 16.96 -5.70
C ASP A 96 -3.69 18.24 -4.89
N GLU A 97 -2.57 18.92 -5.17
CA GLU A 97 -2.19 20.17 -4.49
C GLU A 97 -3.11 21.33 -4.91
N ASP A 98 -3.55 22.12 -3.93
CA ASP A 98 -4.40 23.30 -4.12
C ASP A 98 -5.75 23.08 -4.84
N ASP A 99 -6.19 21.83 -5.02
CA ASP A 99 -7.49 21.52 -5.60
C ASP A 99 -8.62 21.69 -4.55
N TYR A 100 -9.47 22.71 -4.78
CA TYR A 100 -10.62 23.01 -3.91
C TYR A 100 -11.69 21.89 -3.93
N VAL A 101 -11.87 21.18 -5.04
CA VAL A 101 -12.84 20.07 -5.16
C VAL A 101 -12.40 18.89 -4.30
N ILE A 102 -11.13 18.51 -4.34
CA ILE A 102 -10.56 17.45 -3.50
C ILE A 102 -10.69 17.85 -2.02
N ARG A 103 -10.28 19.06 -1.66
CA ARG A 103 -10.45 19.60 -0.29
C ARG A 103 -11.90 19.53 0.18
N ARG A 104 -12.85 19.95 -0.66
CA ARG A 104 -14.29 19.93 -0.34
C ARG A 104 -14.80 18.50 -0.15
N ARG A 105 -14.36 17.55 -0.96
CA ARG A 105 -14.76 16.13 -0.86
C ARG A 105 -14.22 15.46 0.42
N LEU A 106 -13.02 15.81 0.87
CA LEU A 106 -12.49 15.32 2.14
C LEU A 106 -13.32 15.82 3.33
N VAL A 107 -13.71 17.10 3.33
CA VAL A 107 -14.60 17.67 4.36
C VAL A 107 -15.97 16.98 4.39
N GLN A 108 -16.51 16.58 3.22
CA GLN A 108 -17.80 15.87 3.15
C GLN A 108 -17.76 14.43 3.72
N LYS A 109 -16.57 13.85 3.88
CA LYS A 109 -16.41 12.51 4.45
C LYS A 109 -16.36 12.51 5.99
N LEU A 110 -16.22 13.68 6.62
CA LEU A 110 -16.36 13.89 8.07
C LEU A 110 -17.84 14.11 8.44
#